data_AF-S6B582-F1
#
_entry.id   AF-S6B582-F1
#
_cell.length_a   1.000
_cell.length_b   1.000
_cell.length_c   1.000
_cell.angle_alpha   90.00
_cell.angle_beta   90.00
_cell.angle_gamma   90.00
#
_symmetry.space_group_name_H-M   'P 1'
#
loop_
_entity.id
_entity.type
_entity.pdbx_description
1 polymer ?
#
loop_
_entity_poly.entity_id
_entity_poly.type
_entity_poly.pdbx_seq_one_letter_code
_entity_poly.pdbx_strand_id
1 'polypeptide(L)'
;MKVLSKYMFNPPNKDNACEVVAENVHPINTTQLKIIPFARDYSMFSLFNYKLNCCQLFGGMEVTGKNCTLFSNYTMALGYKRIRDEKTYQLSARVFGDKGALAKSFVGNVYVGTAHGDAQNAMAVALEHQLKDGHTKLMFSGLWHLTEPGHATPAFVKGKCDTDGQFALSYSQRFNKNIAGILTVGGNMNTTCDPATMNYGYKVTVS
;
A
#
# COMPACT_ATOMS: atom_id res chain seq x y z
N MET A 1 16.54 12.87 -15.26
CA MET A 1 15.52 13.73 -14.62
C MET A 1 14.35 13.91 -15.56
N LYS A 2 13.13 13.65 -15.10
CA LYS A 2 11.87 13.78 -15.82
C LYS A 2 11.00 14.82 -15.12
N VAL A 3 10.41 15.74 -15.87
CA VAL A 3 9.48 16.74 -15.34
C VAL A 3 8.11 16.50 -15.96
N LEU A 4 7.07 16.50 -15.13
CA LEU A 4 5.69 16.31 -15.51
C LEU A 4 4.86 17.46 -14.93
N SER A 5 3.90 17.92 -15.72
CA SER A 5 2.88 18.86 -15.24
C SER A 5 1.51 18.34 -15.61
N LYS A 6 0.55 18.56 -14.71
CA LYS A 6 -0.86 18.25 -14.92
C LYS A 6 -1.70 19.44 -14.47
N TYR A 7 -2.57 19.89 -15.35
CA TYR A 7 -3.59 20.89 -15.05
C TYR A 7 -4.96 20.25 -15.17
N MET A 8 -5.84 20.53 -14.22
CA MET A 8 -7.25 20.17 -14.27
C MET A 8 -8.07 21.37 -13.84
N PHE A 9 -9.07 21.71 -14.65
CA PHE A 9 -10.17 22.56 -14.21
C PHE A 9 -11.30 21.65 -13.76
N ASN A 10 -11.87 21.92 -12.59
CA ASN A 10 -13.00 21.17 -12.03
C ASN A 10 -14.28 22.01 -12.17
N PRO A 11 -15.11 21.78 -13.20
CA PRO A 11 -16.28 22.63 -13.46
C PRO A 11 -17.29 22.68 -12.31
N PRO A 12 -17.62 21.57 -11.60
CA PRO A 12 -18.54 21.59 -10.47
C PRO A 12 -18.13 22.52 -9.33
N ASN A 13 -16.84 22.58 -9.01
CA ASN A 13 -16.31 23.34 -7.88
C ASN A 13 -15.73 24.70 -8.30
N LYS A 14 -15.66 24.99 -9.61
CA LYS A 14 -14.97 26.14 -10.20
C LYS A 14 -13.54 26.31 -9.65
N ASP A 15 -12.88 25.20 -9.37
CA ASP A 15 -11.51 25.19 -8.84
C ASP A 15 -10.52 24.78 -9.94
N ASN A 16 -9.29 25.27 -9.79
CA ASN A 16 -8.16 24.89 -10.63
C ASN A 16 -7.21 24.04 -9.78
N ALA A 17 -6.84 22.88 -10.30
CA ALA A 17 -5.79 22.05 -9.74
C ALA A 17 -4.61 22.03 -10.72
N CYS A 18 -3.44 22.39 -10.23
CA CYS A 18 -2.18 22.27 -10.96
C CYS A 18 -1.21 21.47 -10.12
N GLU A 19 -0.53 20.53 -10.76
CA GLU A 19 0.48 19.68 -10.16
C GLU A 19 1.73 19.71 -11.04
N VAL A 20 2.88 19.96 -10.43
CA VAL A 20 4.20 19.89 -11.06
C VAL A 20 5.02 18.87 -10.30
N VAL A 21 5.59 17.90 -11.03
CA VAL A 21 6.41 16.82 -10.47
C VAL A 21 7.75 16.81 -11.21
N ALA A 22 8.83 16.90 -10.45
CA ALA A 22 10.18 16.65 -10.93
C ALA A 22 10.69 15.36 -10.28
N GLU A 23 11.09 14.40 -11.11
CA GLU A 23 11.52 13.07 -10.68
C GLU A 23 12.93 12.77 -11.22
N ASN A 24 13.77 12.20 -10.37
CA ASN A 24 15.04 11.65 -10.77
C ASN A 24 15.14 10.19 -10.31
N VAL A 25 15.19 9.28 -11.28
CA VAL A 25 15.35 7.84 -11.04
C VAL A 25 16.79 7.47 -11.38
N HIS A 26 17.54 7.05 -10.38
CA HIS A 26 18.87 6.44 -10.50
C HIS A 26 18.79 5.00 -9.97
N PRO A 27 19.63 4.05 -10.45
CA PRO A 27 19.57 2.65 -10.00
C PRO A 27 19.63 2.43 -8.48
N ILE A 28 20.29 3.35 -7.75
CA ILE A 28 20.50 3.29 -6.29
C ILE A 28 19.60 4.28 -5.53
N ASN A 29 19.08 5.32 -6.19
CA ASN A 29 18.34 6.38 -5.52
C ASN A 29 17.23 6.92 -6.42
N THR A 30 16.03 7.07 -5.87
CA THR A 30 14.93 7.75 -6.53
C THR A 30 14.53 8.96 -5.70
N THR A 31 14.54 10.14 -6.30
CA THR A 31 14.06 11.37 -5.67
C THR A 31 12.92 11.97 -6.46
N GLN A 32 11.99 12.60 -5.76
CA GLN A 32 10.89 13.33 -6.39
C GLN A 32 10.57 14.58 -5.58
N LEU A 33 10.29 15.66 -6.29
CA LEU A 33 9.67 16.87 -5.76
C LEU A 33 8.34 17.07 -6.47
N LYS A 34 7.27 17.19 -5.69
CA LYS A 34 5.92 17.48 -6.16
C LYS A 34 5.44 18.77 -5.53
N ILE A 35 4.88 19.65 -6.34
CA ILE A 35 4.33 20.94 -5.92
C ILE A 35 2.92 21.05 -6.46
N ILE A 36 1.99 21.48 -5.60
CA ILE A 36 0.61 21.82 -5.97
C ILE A 36 0.46 23.33 -5.73
N PRO A 37 0.75 24.18 -6.72
CA PRO A 37 0.93 25.62 -6.50
C PRO A 37 -0.31 26.32 -5.94
N PHE A 38 -1.50 25.98 -6.43
CA PHE A 38 -2.75 26.61 -5.99
C PHE A 38 -3.15 26.23 -4.56
N ALA A 39 -2.86 25.00 -4.14
CA ALA A 39 -3.03 24.56 -2.76
C ALA A 39 -1.88 25.03 -1.85
N ARG A 40 -0.77 25.50 -2.43
CA ARG A 40 0.47 25.84 -1.71
C ARG A 40 1.02 24.66 -0.91
N ASP A 41 0.84 23.48 -1.47
CA ASP A 41 1.29 22.22 -0.90
C ASP A 41 2.52 21.72 -1.67
N TYR A 42 3.39 21.01 -0.97
CA TYR A 42 4.51 20.32 -1.59
C TYR A 42 4.80 18.99 -0.89
N SER A 43 5.39 18.06 -1.63
CA SER A 43 6.04 16.88 -1.08
C SER A 43 7.39 16.65 -1.74
N MET A 44 8.37 16.24 -0.95
CA MET A 44 9.67 15.84 -1.45
C MET A 44 10.02 14.49 -0.84
N PHE A 45 10.38 13.51 -1.66
CA PHE A 45 10.88 12.23 -1.15
C PHE A 45 12.22 11.85 -1.76
N SER A 46 12.97 11.07 -1.00
CA SER A 46 14.19 10.39 -1.43
C SER A 46 14.12 8.94 -0.96
N LEU A 47 14.40 8.00 -1.86
CA LEU A 47 14.38 6.57 -1.60
C LEU A 47 15.65 5.94 -2.17
N PHE A 48 16.51 5.49 -1.26
CA PHE A 48 17.65 4.65 -1.56
C PHE A 48 17.21 3.20 -1.69
N ASN A 49 17.74 2.56 -2.71
CA ASN A 49 17.52 1.16 -3.04
C ASN A 49 18.88 0.50 -3.27
N TYR A 50 19.39 -0.17 -2.24
CA TYR A 50 20.67 -0.84 -2.29
C TYR A 50 20.47 -2.33 -2.54
N LYS A 51 20.76 -2.77 -3.77
CA LYS A 51 20.67 -4.18 -4.18
C LYS A 51 22.01 -4.87 -3.94
N LEU A 52 21.99 -5.90 -3.10
CA LEU A 52 23.06 -6.85 -2.88
C LEU A 52 22.74 -8.17 -3.59
N ASN A 53 23.73 -9.04 -3.77
CA ASN A 53 23.54 -10.33 -4.43
C ASN A 53 22.49 -11.22 -3.76
N CYS A 54 22.30 -11.11 -2.44
CA CYS A 54 21.41 -11.96 -1.66
C CYS A 54 20.19 -11.24 -1.06
N CYS A 55 20.14 -9.91 -1.13
CA CYS A 55 19.10 -9.11 -0.50
C CYS A 55 19.04 -7.69 -1.07
N GLN A 56 18.00 -6.96 -0.68
CA GLN A 56 17.76 -5.58 -1.09
C GLN A 56 17.39 -4.77 0.16
N LEU A 57 18.09 -3.66 0.35
CA LEU A 57 17.83 -2.71 1.44
C LEU A 57 17.20 -1.46 0.87
N PHE A 58 16.19 -0.95 1.56
CA PHE A 58 15.49 0.27 1.22
C PHE A 58 15.60 1.24 2.38
N GLY A 59 15.83 2.50 2.08
CA GLY A 59 15.83 3.55 3.08
C GLY A 59 15.40 4.85 2.45
N GLY A 60 14.51 5.58 3.09
CA GLY A 60 14.00 6.80 2.49
C GLY A 60 13.33 7.72 3.48
N MET A 61 13.10 8.93 3.00
CA MET A 61 12.35 9.93 3.72
C MET A 61 11.44 10.68 2.77
N GLU A 62 10.30 11.12 3.30
CA GLU A 62 9.40 12.05 2.65
C GLU A 62 9.15 13.22 3.60
N VAL A 63 9.14 14.44 3.07
CA VAL A 63 8.74 15.65 3.77
C VAL A 63 7.59 16.28 3.01
N THR A 64 6.57 16.71 3.73
CA THR A 64 5.40 17.38 3.18
C THR A 64 5.17 18.70 3.90
N GLY A 65 4.77 19.71 3.12
CA GLY A 65 4.30 20.98 3.63
C GLY A 65 2.93 21.28 3.06
N LYS A 66 2.04 21.80 3.92
CA LYS A 66 0.71 22.28 3.52
C LYS A 66 0.56 23.77 3.74
N ASN A 67 -0.21 24.44 2.88
CA ASN A 67 -0.58 25.84 3.05
C ASN A 67 0.61 26.78 3.39
N CYS A 68 1.71 26.73 2.62
CA CYS A 68 2.93 27.52 2.88
C CYS A 68 3.68 27.22 4.19
N THR A 69 3.31 26.20 4.96
CA THR A 69 4.14 25.84 6.13
C THR A 69 5.42 25.15 5.68
N LEU A 70 6.55 25.66 6.19
CA LEU A 70 7.88 25.23 5.75
C LEU A 70 8.20 23.77 6.10
N PHE A 71 7.50 23.20 7.10
CA PHE A 71 7.62 21.79 7.49
C PHE A 71 6.33 21.37 8.21
N SER A 72 5.46 20.60 7.55
CA SER A 72 4.26 20.05 8.18
C SER A 72 4.55 18.67 8.76
N ASN A 73 4.81 17.69 7.89
CA ASN A 73 4.97 16.30 8.29
C ASN A 73 6.17 15.68 7.58
N TYR A 74 6.71 14.63 8.19
CA TYR A 74 7.70 13.78 7.56
C TYR A 74 7.39 12.31 7.79
N THR A 75 7.91 11.49 6.90
CA THR A 75 7.92 10.04 7.01
C THR A 75 9.34 9.56 6.81
N MET A 76 9.84 8.72 7.71
CA MET A 76 11.07 7.97 7.49
C MET A 76 10.72 6.50 7.28
N ALA A 77 11.38 5.84 6.34
CA ALA A 77 11.11 4.46 5.97
C ALA A 77 12.41 3.66 5.87
N LEU A 78 12.37 2.43 6.35
CA LEU A 78 13.41 1.42 6.16
C LEU A 78 12.77 0.12 5.70
N GLY A 79 13.49 -0.65 4.91
CA GLY A 79 13.02 -1.94 4.43
C GLY A 79 14.15 -2.88 4.09
N TYR A 80 13.82 -4.17 4.15
CA TYR A 80 14.68 -5.27 3.78
C TYR A 80 13.85 -6.26 2.96
N LYS A 81 14.40 -6.73 1.85
CA LYS A 81 13.81 -7.79 1.04
C LYS A 81 14.87 -8.84 0.72
N ARG A 82 14.48 -10.11 0.78
CA ARG A 82 15.31 -11.24 0.40
C ARG A 82 14.49 -12.21 -0.44
N ILE A 83 15.08 -12.72 -1.50
CA ILE A 83 14.53 -13.81 -2.29
C ILE A 83 15.47 -14.99 -2.15
N ARG A 84 14.96 -16.15 -1.74
CA ARG A 84 15.73 -17.37 -1.59
C ARG A 84 14.80 -18.57 -1.79
N ASP A 85 15.23 -19.54 -2.60
CA ASP A 85 14.51 -20.80 -2.81
C ASP A 85 13.02 -20.55 -3.15
N GLU A 86 12.76 -19.66 -4.12
CA GLU A 86 11.42 -19.22 -4.55
C GLU A 86 10.56 -18.51 -3.49
N LYS A 87 11.11 -18.28 -2.30
CA LYS A 87 10.45 -17.55 -1.22
C LYS A 87 10.91 -16.10 -1.20
N THR A 88 9.95 -15.21 -1.06
CA THR A 88 10.18 -13.78 -0.88
C THR A 88 9.89 -13.40 0.56
N TYR A 89 10.87 -12.83 1.23
CA TYR A 89 10.75 -12.27 2.57
C TYR A 89 10.92 -10.77 2.46
N GLN A 90 10.03 -10.01 3.10
CA GLN A 90 10.16 -8.57 3.17
C GLN A 90 9.77 -8.08 4.55
N LEU A 91 10.59 -7.18 5.11
CA LEU A 91 10.28 -6.41 6.30
C LEU A 91 10.37 -4.94 5.95
N SER A 92 9.44 -4.14 6.45
CA SER A 92 9.53 -2.69 6.37
C SER A 92 9.01 -2.02 7.63
N ALA A 93 9.55 -0.85 7.91
CA ALA A 93 9.15 -0.02 9.03
C ALA A 93 9.08 1.44 8.56
N ARG A 94 8.10 2.17 9.06
CA ARG A 94 7.89 3.58 8.79
C ARG A 94 7.60 4.32 10.09
N VAL A 95 8.18 5.49 10.24
CA VAL A 95 7.89 6.43 11.32
C VAL A 95 7.31 7.69 10.69
N PHE A 96 6.14 8.09 11.17
CA PHE A 96 5.51 9.35 10.79
C PHE A 96 5.69 10.35 11.92
N GLY A 97 6.07 11.57 11.59
CA GLY A 97 6.23 12.66 12.53
C GLY A 97 5.77 13.99 11.94
N ASP A 98 5.66 14.98 12.80
CA ASP A 98 5.34 16.35 12.41
C ASP A 98 6.10 17.36 13.28
N LYS A 99 5.87 18.65 13.05
CA LYS A 99 6.54 19.71 13.82
C LYS A 99 6.21 19.68 15.33
N GLY A 100 5.04 19.20 15.72
CA GLY A 100 4.59 19.18 17.12
C GLY A 100 4.96 17.90 17.87
N ALA A 101 5.07 16.78 17.16
CA ALA A 101 5.42 15.47 17.66
C ALA A 101 6.40 14.81 16.70
N LEU A 102 7.67 14.72 17.14
CA LEU A 102 8.75 14.07 16.38
C LEU A 102 8.42 12.60 16.00
N ALA A 103 7.52 11.94 16.72
CA ALA A 103 6.95 10.68 16.28
C ALA A 103 5.47 10.63 16.66
N LYS A 104 4.60 10.50 15.66
CA LYS A 104 3.15 10.36 15.79
C LYS A 104 2.72 8.90 15.71
N SER A 105 3.24 8.19 14.71
CA SER A 105 2.88 6.80 14.51
C SER A 105 4.04 6.00 13.95
N PHE A 106 4.02 4.72 14.25
CA PHE A 106 4.93 3.72 13.74
C PHE A 106 4.13 2.68 12.95
N VAL A 107 4.58 2.34 11.75
CA VAL A 107 3.97 1.32 10.91
C VAL A 107 5.02 0.30 10.49
N GLY A 108 4.84 -0.95 10.92
CA GLY A 108 5.66 -2.09 10.52
C GLY A 108 4.91 -3.00 9.55
N ASN A 109 5.63 -3.71 8.68
CA ASN A 109 5.08 -4.78 7.86
C ASN A 109 6.08 -5.93 7.72
N VAL A 110 5.58 -7.15 7.84
CA VAL A 110 6.29 -8.38 7.53
C VAL A 110 5.50 -9.10 6.45
N TYR A 111 6.17 -9.49 5.37
CA TYR A 111 5.61 -10.21 4.25
C TYR A 111 6.43 -11.47 3.99
N VAL A 112 5.74 -12.57 3.77
CA VAL A 112 6.32 -13.85 3.34
C VAL A 112 5.48 -14.38 2.19
N GLY A 113 6.12 -14.58 1.04
CA GLY A 113 5.52 -15.16 -0.15
C GLY A 113 6.30 -16.37 -0.62
N THR A 114 5.63 -17.33 -1.24
CA THR A 114 6.25 -18.43 -1.99
C THR A 114 5.73 -18.39 -3.41
N ALA A 115 6.62 -18.53 -4.38
CA ALA A 115 6.22 -18.65 -5.77
C ALA A 115 5.28 -19.83 -5.97
N HIS A 116 4.32 -19.64 -6.85
CA HIS A 116 3.39 -20.63 -7.34
C HIS A 116 3.32 -20.39 -8.84
N GLY A 117 4.33 -20.88 -9.57
CA GLY A 117 4.62 -20.54 -10.98
C GLY A 117 4.71 -19.03 -11.20
N ASP A 118 3.89 -18.46 -12.10
CA ASP A 118 3.82 -17.00 -12.35
C ASP A 118 3.11 -16.20 -11.24
N ALA A 119 2.55 -16.90 -10.24
CA ALA A 119 1.80 -16.33 -9.14
C ALA A 119 2.54 -16.47 -7.79
N GLN A 120 2.00 -15.89 -6.71
CA GLN A 120 2.56 -16.04 -5.36
C GLN A 120 1.47 -16.28 -4.32
N ASN A 121 1.64 -17.33 -3.52
CA ASN A 121 0.91 -17.48 -2.26
C ASN A 121 1.63 -16.68 -1.20
N ALA A 122 0.90 -15.86 -0.44
CA ALA A 122 1.52 -14.91 0.46
C ALA A 122 0.75 -14.74 1.76
N MET A 123 1.49 -14.39 2.80
CA MET A 123 0.97 -13.91 4.06
C MET A 123 1.69 -12.62 4.43
N ALA A 124 0.98 -11.71 5.06
CA ALA A 124 1.57 -10.49 5.60
C ALA A 124 0.91 -10.07 6.91
N VAL A 125 1.74 -9.51 7.79
CA VAL A 125 1.31 -8.89 9.03
C VAL A 125 1.74 -7.43 8.99
N ALA A 126 0.79 -6.53 9.21
CA ALA A 126 1.07 -5.12 9.41
C ALA A 126 0.82 -4.74 10.87
N LEU A 127 1.67 -3.87 11.41
CA LEU A 127 1.53 -3.25 12.71
C LEU A 127 1.39 -1.76 12.51
N GLU A 128 0.42 -1.15 13.17
CA GLU A 128 0.27 0.30 13.26
C GLU A 128 0.16 0.68 14.74
N HIS A 129 1.04 1.55 15.21
CA HIS A 129 1.05 2.03 16.58
C HIS A 129 0.95 3.55 16.58
N GLN A 130 -0.07 4.09 17.25
CA GLN A 130 -0.28 5.52 17.44
C GLN A 130 0.32 5.92 18.79
N LEU A 131 1.40 6.70 18.76
CA LEU A 131 2.20 7.01 19.96
C LEU A 131 1.45 7.94 20.92
N LYS A 132 0.58 8.81 20.41
CA LYS A 132 -0.19 9.76 21.22
C LYS A 132 -1.22 9.04 22.11
N ASP A 133 -1.93 8.08 21.53
CA ASP A 133 -3.08 7.43 22.18
C ASP A 133 -2.71 6.04 22.72
N GLY A 134 -1.48 5.56 22.48
CA GLY A 134 -1.02 4.22 22.86
C GLY A 134 -1.70 3.07 22.11
N HIS A 135 -2.55 3.37 21.15
CA HIS A 135 -3.33 2.38 20.41
C HIS A 135 -2.46 1.60 19.44
N THR A 136 -2.54 0.27 19.48
CA THR A 136 -1.82 -0.63 18.57
C THR A 136 -2.81 -1.49 17.81
N LYS A 137 -2.71 -1.47 16.49
CA LYS A 137 -3.49 -2.28 15.58
C LYS A 137 -2.59 -3.26 14.85
N LEU A 138 -2.94 -4.54 14.87
CA LEU A 138 -2.31 -5.55 14.03
C LEU A 138 -3.28 -5.98 12.94
N MET A 139 -2.81 -6.07 11.71
CA MET A 139 -3.57 -6.57 10.57
C MET A 139 -2.87 -7.79 9.98
N PHE A 140 -3.59 -8.89 9.88
CA PHE A 140 -3.14 -10.13 9.27
C PHE A 140 -3.80 -10.27 7.91
N SER A 141 -3.06 -10.71 6.91
CA SER A 141 -3.58 -10.88 5.56
C SER A 141 -2.93 -12.07 4.87
N GLY A 142 -3.66 -12.67 3.95
CA GLY A 142 -3.19 -13.78 3.15
C GLY A 142 -3.80 -13.79 1.76
N LEU A 143 -3.09 -14.40 0.83
CA LEU A 143 -3.49 -14.63 -0.54
C LEU A 143 -3.10 -16.06 -0.94
N TRP A 144 -4.08 -16.82 -1.43
CA TRP A 144 -3.93 -18.22 -1.82
C TRP A 144 -4.53 -18.42 -3.21
N HIS A 145 -3.69 -18.83 -4.16
CA HIS A 145 -4.14 -19.32 -5.45
C HIS A 145 -4.70 -20.73 -5.25
N LEU A 146 -5.93 -20.93 -5.72
CA LEU A 146 -6.63 -22.22 -5.62
C LEU A 146 -6.34 -23.11 -6.82
N THR A 147 -5.99 -22.49 -7.95
CA THR A 147 -5.63 -23.17 -9.19
C THR A 147 -4.13 -23.12 -9.42
N GLU A 148 -3.61 -24.13 -10.09
CA GLU A 148 -2.22 -24.18 -10.54
C GLU A 148 -1.84 -22.97 -11.41
N PRO A 149 -0.53 -22.64 -11.47
CA PRO A 149 -0.05 -21.54 -12.29
C PRO A 149 -0.29 -21.84 -13.77
N GLY A 150 -0.76 -20.85 -14.53
CA GLY A 150 -1.07 -21.02 -15.95
C GLY A 150 -2.39 -21.73 -16.25
N HIS A 151 -3.21 -22.05 -15.24
CA HIS A 151 -4.55 -22.59 -15.45
C HIS A 151 -5.39 -21.66 -16.35
N ALA A 152 -6.22 -22.21 -17.24
CA ALA A 152 -7.01 -21.41 -18.20
C ALA A 152 -8.03 -20.47 -17.51
N THR A 153 -8.47 -20.86 -16.32
CA THR A 153 -9.45 -20.15 -15.48
C THR A 153 -8.89 -19.96 -14.07
N PRO A 154 -7.89 -19.08 -13.89
CA PRO A 154 -7.23 -18.91 -12.60
C PRO A 154 -8.21 -18.44 -11.51
N ALA A 155 -8.05 -18.98 -10.31
CA ALA A 155 -8.80 -18.58 -9.14
C ALA A 155 -7.90 -18.37 -7.91
N PHE A 156 -8.26 -17.40 -7.08
CA PHE A 156 -7.56 -17.13 -5.83
C PHE A 156 -8.54 -16.61 -4.76
N VAL A 157 -8.16 -16.83 -3.50
CA VAL A 157 -8.79 -16.25 -2.33
C VAL A 157 -7.80 -15.31 -1.68
N LYS A 158 -8.28 -14.16 -1.21
CA LYS A 158 -7.52 -13.31 -0.29
C LYS A 158 -8.37 -12.97 0.92
N GLY A 159 -7.73 -12.89 2.06
CA GLY A 159 -8.37 -12.57 3.33
C GLY A 159 -7.54 -11.58 4.11
N LYS A 160 -8.20 -10.80 4.95
CA LYS A 160 -7.55 -10.00 5.99
C LYS A 160 -8.43 -9.92 7.22
N CYS A 161 -7.81 -9.79 8.37
CA CYS A 161 -8.45 -9.42 9.62
C CYS A 161 -7.55 -8.49 10.41
N ASP A 162 -8.13 -7.75 11.36
CA ASP A 162 -7.37 -6.93 12.29
C ASP A 162 -7.84 -7.07 13.74
N THR A 163 -7.03 -6.56 14.66
CA THR A 163 -7.29 -6.59 16.10
C THR A 163 -8.49 -5.74 16.53
N ASP A 164 -9.01 -4.88 15.66
CA ASP A 164 -10.22 -4.08 15.91
C ASP A 164 -11.49 -4.83 15.49
N GLY A 165 -11.37 -6.13 15.19
CA GLY A 165 -12.46 -7.01 14.82
C GLY A 165 -12.87 -6.88 13.35
N GLN A 166 -12.20 -6.07 12.52
CA GLN A 166 -12.55 -5.99 11.11
C GLN A 166 -12.02 -7.22 10.37
N PHE A 167 -12.82 -7.75 9.44
CA PHE A 167 -12.37 -8.76 8.51
C PHE A 167 -12.90 -8.49 7.10
N ALA A 168 -12.19 -9.01 6.11
CA ALA A 168 -12.65 -9.04 4.74
C ALA A 168 -12.06 -10.26 4.02
N LEU A 169 -12.91 -10.94 3.26
CA LEU A 169 -12.55 -12.06 2.40
C LEU A 169 -12.99 -11.76 0.97
N SER A 170 -12.20 -12.21 0.01
CA SER A 170 -12.52 -12.06 -1.41
C SER A 170 -12.15 -13.33 -2.16
N TYR A 171 -13.08 -13.81 -2.97
CA TYR A 171 -12.86 -14.86 -3.95
C TYR A 171 -12.80 -14.23 -5.33
N SER A 172 -11.79 -14.58 -6.12
CA SER A 172 -11.66 -14.15 -7.50
C SER A 172 -11.57 -15.37 -8.40
N GLN A 173 -12.31 -15.36 -9.50
CA GLN A 173 -12.19 -16.37 -10.54
C GLN A 173 -12.32 -15.76 -11.92
N ARG A 174 -11.42 -16.18 -12.80
CA ARG A 174 -11.56 -15.95 -14.23
C ARG A 174 -12.40 -17.07 -14.84
N PHE A 175 -13.47 -16.72 -15.55
CA PHE A 175 -14.34 -17.70 -16.21
C PHE A 175 -13.85 -18.04 -17.62
N ASN A 176 -13.24 -17.07 -18.31
CA ASN A 176 -12.58 -17.25 -19.60
C ASN A 176 -11.60 -16.09 -19.87
N LYS A 177 -11.04 -16.01 -21.08
CA LYS A 177 -10.07 -14.96 -21.45
C LYS A 177 -10.62 -13.53 -21.30
N ASN A 178 -11.93 -13.33 -21.38
CA ASN A 178 -12.55 -12.00 -21.41
C ASN A 178 -13.29 -11.66 -20.11
N ILE A 179 -13.70 -12.66 -19.32
CA ILE A 179 -14.59 -12.47 -18.16
C ILE A 179 -13.92 -12.97 -16.88
N ALA A 180 -13.89 -12.10 -15.87
CA ALA A 180 -13.50 -12.44 -14.51
C ALA A 180 -14.48 -11.85 -13.49
N GLY A 181 -14.74 -12.59 -12.41
CA GLY A 181 -15.59 -12.20 -11.31
C GLY A 181 -14.82 -12.16 -9.99
N ILE A 182 -15.19 -11.22 -9.13
CA ILE A 182 -14.74 -11.14 -7.74
C ILE A 182 -15.96 -11.03 -6.84
N LEU A 183 -16.03 -11.87 -5.82
CA LEU A 183 -16.99 -11.80 -4.73
C LEU A 183 -16.26 -11.40 -3.46
N THR A 184 -16.84 -10.49 -2.69
CA THR A 184 -16.26 -9.98 -1.45
C THR A 184 -17.26 -10.00 -0.32
N VAL A 185 -16.79 -10.31 0.87
CA VAL A 185 -17.56 -10.24 2.10
C VAL A 185 -16.68 -9.65 3.20
N GLY A 186 -17.22 -8.81 4.07
CA GLY A 186 -16.48 -8.28 5.20
C GLY A 186 -17.39 -7.62 6.22
N GLY A 187 -16.85 -7.38 7.41
CA GLY A 187 -17.62 -6.81 8.50
C GLY A 187 -16.78 -6.62 9.75
N ASN A 188 -17.45 -6.22 10.82
CA ASN A 188 -16.86 -6.10 12.14
C ASN A 188 -17.36 -7.25 13.02
N MET A 189 -16.47 -8.12 13.50
CA MET A 189 -16.80 -9.24 14.37
C MET A 189 -17.10 -8.81 15.82
N ASN A 190 -16.78 -7.57 16.20
CA ASN A 190 -17.10 -7.04 17.53
C ASN A 190 -18.60 -6.68 17.67
N THR A 191 -19.25 -6.36 16.55
CA THR A 191 -20.71 -6.38 16.45
C THR A 191 -21.10 -7.78 16.05
N THR A 192 -22.11 -8.37 16.68
CA THR A 192 -22.61 -9.74 16.43
C THR A 192 -22.47 -10.13 14.96
N CYS A 193 -21.96 -11.33 14.66
CA CYS A 193 -21.74 -11.83 13.29
C CYS A 193 -23.07 -12.14 12.57
N ASP A 194 -23.98 -11.18 12.55
CA ASP A 194 -25.27 -11.21 11.89
C ASP A 194 -25.05 -10.94 10.39
N PRO A 195 -25.42 -11.89 9.51
CA PRO A 195 -25.35 -11.71 8.06
C PRO A 195 -25.97 -10.41 7.56
N ALA A 196 -26.98 -9.85 8.23
CA ALA A 196 -27.63 -8.60 7.85
C ALA A 196 -26.75 -7.35 8.02
N THR A 197 -25.73 -7.42 8.89
CA THR A 197 -24.81 -6.31 9.18
C THR A 197 -23.49 -6.40 8.41
N MET A 198 -23.32 -7.48 7.65
CA MET A 198 -22.13 -7.73 6.84
C MET A 198 -22.21 -7.01 5.49
N ASN A 199 -21.06 -6.57 5.00
CA ASN A 199 -20.92 -5.95 3.70
C ASN A 199 -20.59 -7.02 2.65
N TYR A 200 -21.44 -7.13 1.64
CA TYR A 200 -21.22 -7.99 0.48
C TYR A 200 -21.00 -7.14 -0.76
N GLY A 201 -20.15 -7.63 -1.65
CA GLY A 201 -19.85 -6.95 -2.90
C GLY A 201 -19.52 -7.94 -4.00
N TYR A 202 -19.78 -7.55 -5.23
CA TYR A 202 -19.34 -8.28 -6.41
C TYR A 202 -18.78 -7.31 -7.45
N LYS A 203 -17.83 -7.78 -8.24
CA LYS A 203 -17.30 -7.06 -9.39
C LYS A 203 -17.12 -8.04 -10.53
N VAL A 204 -17.64 -7.69 -11.70
CA VAL A 204 -17.35 -8.39 -12.95
C VAL A 204 -16.50 -7.48 -13.82
N THR A 205 -15.45 -8.05 -14.39
CA THR A 205 -14.58 -7.37 -15.35
C THR A 205 -14.71 -8.06 -16.69
N VAL A 206 -14.99 -7.28 -17.74
CA VAL A 206 -15.07 -7.72 -19.12
C VAL A 206 -13.98 -7.00 -19.91
N SER A 207 -13.21 -7.76 -20.69
CA SER A 207 -12.07 -7.28 -21.50
C SER A 207 -12.34 -7.50 -22.98
#